data_AF-A0A7K2T634-F1
#
_entry.id   AF-A0A7K2T634-F1
#
_cell.length_a   1.000
_cell.length_b   1.000
_cell.length_c   1.000
_cell.angle_alpha   90.00
_cell.angle_beta   90.00
_cell.angle_gamma   90.00
#
_symmetry.space_group_name_H-M   'P 1'
#
loop_
_entity.id
_entity.type
_entity.pdbx_description
1 polymer ?
#
loop_
_entity_poly.entity_id
_entity_poly.type
_entity_poly.pdbx_seq_one_letter_code
_entity_poly.pdbx_strand_id
1 'polypeptide(L)'
;MRSRSVRTTARAAAALGLAAAAVGGGQAPAGAAPQPMGRCTTTSGVVLAVDFSDWGGPLFRSCGTTPTTGYELLNQGGWRTTGTGHDGPAFVCRIGYSGYRDGRQFPTPAEDDCVLTPPASAYWSYWHAGPGQSDWEYSQLGAMLYRPRPGSVDLWVFGGTDIGGTRGRPTVTPDQLRAHNTQPIGDTGRPPSTDRAPAPPPGAGTGPAPERRPPTPPEPAPPARTEHVPASTEPRASETRPEPAESGPARPAPSRSAAPTPSPSPSPTDPETPSEVAAPGRDTEVVDAAPATDAPHDSGSIVPVVAGASLVALIGGAAVHAARRRRGTR
;
A
#
# COMPACT_ATOMS: atom_id res chain seq x y z
N MET A 1 58.20 -21.27 -30.29
CA MET A 1 57.24 -21.35 -29.16
C MET A 1 56.32 -20.13 -28.98
N ARG A 2 56.37 -19.08 -29.83
CA ARG A 2 55.51 -17.88 -29.71
C ARG A 2 54.15 -17.96 -30.42
N SER A 3 53.91 -18.99 -31.23
CA SER A 3 52.71 -19.11 -32.09
C SER A 3 51.54 -19.90 -31.48
N ARG A 4 51.75 -20.60 -30.35
CA ARG A 4 50.69 -21.37 -29.67
C ARG A 4 49.87 -20.54 -28.69
N SER A 5 50.46 -19.52 -28.07
CA SER A 5 49.78 -18.69 -27.05
C SER A 5 48.77 -17.68 -27.61
N VAL A 6 48.90 -17.31 -28.89
CA VAL A 6 47.99 -16.35 -29.55
C VAL A 6 46.68 -17.01 -29.99
N ARG A 7 46.67 -18.33 -30.21
CA ARG A 7 45.47 -19.07 -30.63
C ARG A 7 44.54 -19.41 -29.46
N THR A 8 45.08 -19.51 -28.24
CA THR A 8 44.28 -19.81 -27.04
C THR A 8 43.55 -18.58 -26.51
N THR A 9 44.10 -17.38 -26.66
CA THR A 9 43.46 -16.12 -26.24
C THR A 9 42.30 -15.72 -27.16
N ALA A 10 42.40 -15.99 -28.46
CA ALA A 10 41.33 -15.72 -29.42
C ALA A 10 40.08 -16.60 -29.20
N ARG A 11 40.24 -17.85 -28.73
CA ARG A 11 39.11 -18.75 -28.45
C ARG A 11 38.37 -18.42 -27.15
N ALA A 12 39.06 -17.86 -26.17
CA ALA A 12 38.43 -17.42 -24.92
C ALA A 12 37.57 -16.15 -25.13
N ALA A 13 38.01 -15.22 -25.98
CA ALA A 13 37.24 -14.01 -26.29
C ALA A 13 35.97 -14.29 -27.10
N ALA A 14 36.00 -15.27 -28.02
CA ALA A 14 34.83 -15.66 -28.80
C ALA A 14 33.76 -16.39 -27.96
N ALA A 15 34.16 -17.19 -26.97
CA ALA A 15 33.22 -17.85 -26.06
C ALA A 15 32.52 -16.88 -25.09
N LEU A 16 33.18 -15.78 -24.71
CA LEU A 16 32.58 -14.70 -23.91
C LEU A 16 31.62 -13.81 -24.72
N GLY A 17 31.85 -13.64 -26.02
CA GLY A 17 30.94 -12.88 -26.90
C GLY A 17 29.60 -13.57 -27.16
N LEU A 18 29.58 -14.90 -27.27
CA LEU A 18 28.36 -15.69 -27.49
C LEU A 18 27.51 -15.87 -26.23
N ALA A 19 28.11 -15.79 -25.03
CA ALA A 19 27.36 -15.80 -23.77
C ALA A 19 26.64 -14.48 -23.49
N ALA A 20 27.13 -13.35 -24.01
CA ALA A 20 26.50 -12.03 -23.83
C ALA A 20 25.28 -11.83 -24.74
N ALA A 21 25.24 -12.46 -25.91
CA ALA A 21 24.13 -12.33 -26.86
C ALA A 21 22.88 -13.14 -26.45
N ALA A 22 23.01 -14.13 -25.56
CA ALA A 22 21.88 -14.92 -25.06
C ALA A 22 21.11 -14.24 -23.91
N VAL A 23 21.60 -13.12 -23.38
CA VAL A 23 20.96 -12.38 -22.27
C VAL A 23 20.10 -11.20 -22.77
N GLY A 24 20.17 -10.87 -24.06
CA GLY A 24 19.45 -9.73 -24.65
C GLY A 24 17.99 -9.99 -25.04
N GLY A 25 17.51 -11.23 -24.92
CA GLY A 25 16.14 -11.63 -25.27
C GLY A 25 15.20 -11.73 -24.07
N GLY A 26 15.47 -11.00 -22.98
CA GLY A 26 14.54 -10.92 -21.86
C GLY A 26 13.21 -10.35 -22.34
N GLN A 27 12.20 -11.19 -22.51
CA GLN A 27 10.82 -10.73 -22.31
C GLN A 27 10.86 -9.99 -20.97
N ALA A 28 10.60 -8.68 -21.01
CA ALA A 28 10.39 -7.94 -19.79
C ALA A 28 9.42 -8.79 -18.95
N PRO A 29 9.73 -9.05 -17.65
CA PRO A 29 8.73 -9.68 -16.80
C PRO A 29 7.43 -8.92 -17.02
N ALA A 30 6.31 -9.63 -17.14
CA ALA A 30 5.00 -9.02 -17.31
C ALA A 30 4.77 -8.12 -16.08
N GLY A 31 5.24 -6.87 -16.19
CA GLY A 31 5.22 -5.90 -15.12
C GLY A 31 3.77 -5.60 -14.83
N ALA A 32 3.45 -5.47 -13.55
CA ALA A 32 2.19 -4.91 -13.15
C ALA A 32 1.99 -3.58 -13.88
N ALA A 33 0.89 -3.47 -14.64
CA ALA A 33 0.58 -2.30 -15.44
C ALA A 33 -0.93 -2.21 -15.66
N PRO A 34 -1.48 -1.00 -15.80
CA PRO A 34 -2.91 -0.83 -16.05
C PRO A 34 -3.27 -1.52 -17.38
N GLN A 35 -4.29 -2.37 -17.38
CA GLN A 35 -4.80 -2.91 -18.64
C GLN A 35 -5.81 -1.93 -19.26
N PRO A 36 -5.87 -1.81 -20.59
CA PRO A 36 -6.86 -0.98 -21.26
C PRO A 36 -8.28 -1.29 -20.76
N MET A 37 -9.10 -0.26 -20.50
CA MET A 37 -10.47 -0.43 -20.00
C MET A 37 -11.32 -1.37 -20.87
N GLY A 38 -11.07 -1.39 -22.18
CA GLY A 38 -11.71 -2.29 -23.15
C GLY A 38 -11.57 -3.79 -22.84
N ARG A 39 -10.60 -4.19 -22.01
CA ARG A 39 -10.37 -5.58 -21.60
C ARG A 39 -11.38 -6.07 -20.57
N CYS A 40 -11.96 -5.15 -19.82
CA CYS A 40 -13.00 -5.46 -18.84
C CYS A 40 -14.34 -5.50 -19.57
N THR A 41 -15.17 -6.44 -19.13
CA THR A 41 -16.55 -6.57 -19.58
C THR A 41 -17.46 -6.56 -18.38
N THR A 42 -18.76 -6.58 -18.61
CA THR A 42 -19.76 -6.77 -17.56
C THR A 42 -19.59 -8.08 -16.77
N THR A 43 -18.80 -9.03 -17.28
CA THR A 43 -18.62 -10.38 -16.68
C THR A 43 -17.16 -10.83 -16.58
N SER A 44 -16.18 -10.00 -16.92
CA SER A 44 -14.76 -10.38 -16.92
C SER A 44 -13.85 -9.24 -16.50
N GLY A 45 -12.80 -9.56 -15.75
CA GLY A 45 -11.90 -8.58 -15.16
C GLY A 45 -12.58 -7.79 -14.03
N VAL A 46 -11.82 -6.92 -13.41
CA VAL A 46 -12.30 -6.02 -12.36
C VAL A 46 -11.83 -4.62 -12.71
N VAL A 47 -12.74 -3.64 -12.69
CA VAL A 47 -12.33 -2.25 -12.85
C VAL A 47 -11.70 -1.79 -11.55
N LEU A 48 -10.46 -1.30 -11.63
CA LEU A 48 -9.76 -0.68 -10.52
C LEU A 48 -9.71 0.82 -10.75
N ALA A 49 -10.03 1.59 -9.72
CA ALA A 49 -9.90 3.03 -9.73
C ALA A 49 -9.19 3.58 -8.48
N VAL A 50 -8.45 4.68 -8.66
CA VAL A 50 -7.79 5.42 -7.59
C VAL A 50 -8.00 6.91 -7.80
N ASP A 51 -8.57 7.56 -6.81
CA ASP A 51 -8.88 8.99 -6.82
C ASP A 51 -7.70 9.81 -6.27
N PHE A 52 -7.14 10.70 -7.10
CA PHE A 52 -6.08 11.65 -6.70
C PHE A 52 -6.59 13.10 -6.61
N SER A 53 -7.91 13.31 -6.53
CA SER A 53 -8.53 14.64 -6.50
C SER A 53 -8.07 15.52 -5.32
N ASP A 54 -7.76 14.92 -4.17
CA ASP A 54 -7.19 15.63 -3.01
C ASP A 54 -5.86 16.33 -3.33
N TRP A 55 -5.11 15.83 -4.31
CA TRP A 55 -3.86 16.44 -4.79
C TRP A 55 -4.01 17.18 -6.13
N GLY A 56 -5.25 17.49 -6.52
CA GLY A 56 -5.61 18.16 -7.76
C GLY A 56 -5.40 17.29 -9.01
N GLY A 57 -5.41 15.96 -8.85
CA GLY A 57 -5.38 15.01 -9.96
C GLY A 57 -6.77 14.51 -10.36
N PRO A 58 -6.87 13.74 -11.46
CA PRO A 58 -8.08 13.03 -11.81
C PRO A 58 -8.23 11.75 -10.98
N LEU A 59 -9.38 11.10 -11.14
CA LEU A 59 -9.58 9.71 -10.78
C LEU A 59 -9.13 8.84 -11.95
N PHE A 60 -8.10 8.03 -11.73
CA PHE A 60 -7.61 7.09 -12.74
C PHE A 60 -8.32 5.76 -12.61
N ARG A 61 -8.75 5.17 -13.72
CA ARG A 61 -9.29 3.82 -13.77
C ARG A 61 -8.60 2.94 -14.80
N SER A 62 -8.58 1.64 -14.58
CA SER A 62 -8.17 0.66 -15.60
C SER A 62 -8.89 -0.65 -15.45
N CYS A 63 -8.74 -1.50 -16.46
CA CYS A 63 -9.06 -2.89 -16.27
C CYS A 63 -7.94 -3.57 -15.48
N GLY A 64 -8.31 -4.46 -14.57
CA GLY A 64 -7.44 -5.43 -13.94
C GLY A 64 -7.91 -6.86 -14.21
N THR A 65 -7.07 -7.81 -13.85
CA THR A 65 -7.45 -9.23 -13.79
C THR A 65 -8.46 -9.48 -12.65
N THR A 66 -8.85 -10.73 -12.43
CA THR A 66 -9.63 -11.12 -11.24
C THR A 66 -8.68 -11.77 -10.21
N PRO A 67 -8.00 -10.98 -9.36
CA PRO A 67 -7.05 -11.51 -8.39
C PRO A 67 -7.75 -12.15 -7.18
N THR A 68 -6.96 -12.68 -6.25
CA THR A 68 -7.51 -13.23 -5.01
C THR A 68 -7.89 -12.16 -4.00
N THR A 69 -7.34 -10.93 -4.08
CA THR A 69 -7.69 -9.82 -3.18
C THR A 69 -7.72 -8.45 -3.87
N GLY A 70 -8.41 -7.47 -3.29
CA GLY A 70 -8.39 -6.07 -3.76
C GLY A 70 -7.00 -5.41 -3.70
N TYR A 71 -6.17 -5.82 -2.73
CA TYR A 71 -4.79 -5.34 -2.64
C TYR A 71 -3.91 -5.89 -3.77
N GLU A 72 -4.11 -7.16 -4.14
CA GLU A 72 -3.46 -7.73 -5.33
C GLU A 72 -3.94 -7.04 -6.61
N LEU A 73 -5.23 -6.68 -6.70
CA LEU A 73 -5.76 -5.92 -7.83
C LEU A 73 -5.01 -4.60 -8.02
N LEU A 74 -4.87 -3.84 -6.92
CA LEU A 74 -4.16 -2.57 -6.91
C LEU A 74 -2.72 -2.73 -7.41
N ASN A 75 -1.98 -3.67 -6.82
CA ASN A 75 -0.58 -3.87 -7.17
C ASN A 75 -0.39 -4.42 -8.58
N GLN A 76 -1.21 -5.36 -9.05
CA GLN A 76 -1.13 -5.92 -10.41
C GLN A 76 -1.53 -4.91 -11.48
N GLY A 77 -2.38 -3.95 -11.13
CA GLY A 77 -2.72 -2.83 -11.99
C GLY A 77 -1.57 -1.83 -12.17
N GLY A 78 -0.42 -2.00 -11.53
CA GLY A 78 0.73 -1.10 -11.67
C GLY A 78 0.69 0.13 -10.77
N TRP A 79 -0.22 0.15 -9.78
CA TRP A 79 -0.17 1.12 -8.70
C TRP A 79 0.89 0.70 -7.68
N ARG A 80 1.66 1.68 -7.21
CA ARG A 80 2.66 1.49 -6.15
C ARG A 80 2.04 1.84 -4.83
N THR A 81 2.27 0.99 -3.83
CA THR A 81 1.79 1.22 -2.47
C THR A 81 2.93 1.30 -1.48
N THR A 82 2.75 2.13 -0.46
CA THR A 82 3.60 2.14 0.74
C THR A 82 2.73 1.88 1.96
N GLY A 83 3.14 0.91 2.79
CA GLY A 83 2.50 0.59 4.05
C GLY A 83 2.89 1.54 5.19
N THR A 84 2.29 1.36 6.36
CA THR A 84 2.77 2.02 7.59
C THR A 84 3.94 1.25 8.21
N GLY A 85 4.75 1.92 9.02
CA GLY A 85 5.80 1.27 9.81
C GLY A 85 5.23 0.32 10.86
N HIS A 86 4.10 0.68 11.48
CA HIS A 86 3.45 -0.09 12.53
C HIS A 86 2.71 -1.34 12.00
N ASP A 87 1.92 -1.20 10.94
CA ASP A 87 1.01 -2.25 10.44
C ASP A 87 1.54 -2.93 9.16
N GLY A 88 2.64 -2.44 8.62
CA GLY A 88 3.25 -2.94 7.40
C GLY A 88 2.37 -2.68 6.16
N PRO A 89 2.54 -3.48 5.09
CA PRO A 89 1.86 -3.26 3.80
C PRO A 89 0.34 -3.47 3.84
N ALA A 90 -0.17 -4.11 4.90
CA ALA A 90 -1.61 -4.36 5.05
C ALA A 90 -2.39 -3.07 5.30
N PHE A 91 -1.75 -2.03 5.85
CA PHE A 91 -2.32 -0.69 5.94
C PHE A 91 -1.68 0.22 4.89
N VAL A 92 -2.39 0.46 3.79
CA VAL A 92 -1.90 1.30 2.69
C VAL A 92 -1.92 2.76 3.12
N CYS A 93 -0.73 3.33 3.34
CA CYS A 93 -0.63 4.75 3.66
C CYS A 93 -0.41 5.59 2.40
N ARG A 94 0.29 5.08 1.38
CA ARG A 94 0.45 5.79 0.09
C ARG A 94 0.06 4.95 -1.10
N ILE A 95 -0.46 5.62 -2.12
CA ILE A 95 -0.67 5.09 -3.46
C ILE A 95 -0.04 6.04 -4.48
N GLY A 96 0.59 5.50 -5.51
CA GLY A 96 1.10 6.25 -6.66
C GLY A 96 0.94 5.48 -7.96
N TYR A 97 1.03 6.20 -9.07
CA TYR A 97 0.87 5.65 -10.42
C TYR A 97 1.88 6.31 -11.36
N SER A 98 2.68 5.53 -12.09
CA SER A 98 3.75 6.05 -12.96
C SER A 98 3.26 7.00 -14.05
N GLY A 99 2.02 6.84 -14.53
CA GLY A 99 1.40 7.76 -15.48
C GLY A 99 0.94 9.09 -14.87
N TYR A 100 1.10 9.28 -13.56
CA TYR A 100 0.74 10.51 -12.86
C TYR A 100 1.91 11.07 -12.05
N ARG A 101 2.32 12.31 -12.37
CA ARG A 101 3.38 13.05 -11.66
C ARG A 101 4.64 12.20 -11.44
N ASP A 102 5.08 11.51 -12.50
CA ASP A 102 6.27 10.66 -12.51
C ASP A 102 6.28 9.59 -11.40
N GLY A 103 5.11 9.00 -11.11
CA GLY A 103 5.01 7.93 -10.11
C GLY A 103 5.03 8.41 -8.65
N ARG A 104 4.93 9.72 -8.41
CA ARG A 104 4.85 10.26 -7.05
C ARG A 104 3.70 9.60 -6.29
N GLN A 105 4.02 9.08 -5.11
CA GLN A 105 3.06 8.48 -4.18
C GLN A 105 2.47 9.55 -3.25
N PHE A 106 1.21 9.36 -2.89
CA PHE A 106 0.42 10.29 -2.10
C PHE A 106 -0.26 9.58 -0.91
N PRO A 107 -0.32 10.19 0.28
CA PRO A 107 0.28 11.48 0.65
C PRO A 107 1.81 11.48 0.51
N THR A 108 2.39 12.65 0.30
CA THR A 108 3.84 12.82 0.21
C THR A 108 4.49 12.62 1.59
N PRO A 109 5.81 12.33 1.64
CA PRO A 109 6.53 12.24 2.92
C PRO A 109 6.47 13.51 3.78
N ALA A 110 6.15 14.67 3.21
CA ALA A 110 5.96 15.90 3.95
C ALA A 110 4.57 16.02 4.59
N GLU A 111 3.59 15.26 4.10
CA GLU A 111 2.21 15.25 4.59
C GLU A 111 1.99 14.16 5.64
N ASP A 112 2.63 13.01 5.48
CA ASP A 112 2.59 11.90 6.43
C ASP A 112 3.94 11.17 6.40
N ASP A 113 4.49 10.79 7.56
CA ASP A 113 5.72 9.99 7.67
C ASP A 113 5.46 8.48 7.46
N CYS A 114 4.20 8.05 7.59
CA CYS A 114 3.75 6.67 7.58
C CYS A 114 4.44 5.76 8.58
N VAL A 115 4.69 6.28 9.78
CA VAL A 115 5.20 5.47 10.88
C VAL A 115 4.05 4.76 11.58
N LEU A 116 3.01 5.50 11.94
CA LEU A 116 1.83 5.01 12.64
C LEU A 116 0.65 4.87 11.69
N THR A 117 -0.38 4.15 12.13
CA THR A 117 -1.68 4.14 11.47
C THR A 117 -2.25 5.57 11.44
N PRO A 118 -2.56 6.13 10.25
CA PRO A 118 -3.17 7.44 10.13
C PRO A 118 -4.50 7.52 10.90
N PRO A 119 -4.83 8.71 11.45
CA PRO A 119 -6.15 8.92 12.05
C PRO A 119 -7.25 8.75 11.01
N ALA A 120 -8.46 8.37 11.44
CA ALA A 120 -9.62 8.16 10.57
C ALA A 120 -10.04 9.42 9.75
N SER A 121 -9.44 10.57 10.02
CA SER A 121 -9.62 11.81 9.28
C SER A 121 -8.87 11.87 7.94
N ALA A 122 -7.85 11.02 7.71
CA ALA A 122 -7.06 11.06 6.47
C ALA A 122 -6.38 9.70 6.20
N TYR A 123 -7.05 8.82 5.46
CA TYR A 123 -6.47 7.55 4.99
C TYR A 123 -7.05 7.13 3.65
N TRP A 124 -6.41 6.14 3.01
CA TRP A 124 -6.95 5.49 1.82
C TRP A 124 -8.09 4.55 2.20
N SER A 125 -9.31 5.02 2.00
CA SER A 125 -10.53 4.24 2.12
C SER A 125 -10.73 3.35 0.89
N TYR A 126 -11.24 2.14 1.10
CA TYR A 126 -11.44 1.16 0.04
C TYR A 126 -12.92 0.81 -0.10
N TRP A 127 -13.42 0.99 -1.32
CA TRP A 127 -14.82 0.87 -1.69
C TRP A 127 -14.96 -0.14 -2.83
N HIS A 128 -16.07 -0.87 -2.85
CA HIS A 128 -16.37 -1.79 -3.93
C HIS A 128 -17.86 -1.81 -4.26
N ALA A 129 -18.16 -2.15 -5.51
CA ALA A 129 -19.50 -2.45 -5.97
C ALA A 129 -19.45 -3.70 -6.85
N GLY A 130 -20.22 -4.71 -6.46
CA GLY A 130 -20.34 -5.96 -7.19
C GLY A 130 -20.97 -5.77 -8.58
N PRO A 131 -20.97 -6.81 -9.42
CA PRO A 131 -21.57 -6.74 -10.76
C PRO A 131 -23.04 -6.30 -10.67
N GLY A 132 -23.40 -5.26 -11.43
CA GLY A 132 -24.76 -4.71 -11.47
C GLY A 132 -25.20 -3.89 -10.25
N GLN A 133 -24.36 -3.72 -9.23
CA GLN A 133 -24.69 -2.85 -8.08
C GLN A 133 -24.52 -1.37 -8.45
N SER A 134 -25.42 -0.53 -7.94
CA SER A 134 -25.44 0.94 -8.16
C SER A 134 -24.78 1.74 -7.04
N ASP A 135 -24.54 1.11 -5.89
CA ASP A 135 -24.07 1.78 -4.68
C ASP A 135 -22.70 1.26 -4.24
N TRP A 136 -21.90 2.17 -3.69
CA TRP A 136 -20.63 1.81 -3.06
C TRP A 136 -20.84 1.17 -1.69
N GLU A 137 -20.11 0.09 -1.46
CA GLU A 137 -19.93 -0.53 -0.17
C GLU A 137 -18.52 -0.24 0.35
N TYR A 138 -18.42 0.32 1.56
CA TYR A 138 -17.14 0.48 2.25
C TYR A 138 -16.65 -0.87 2.77
N SER A 139 -15.39 -1.20 2.50
CA SER A 139 -14.85 -2.50 2.86
C SER A 139 -14.45 -2.59 4.33
N GLN A 140 -15.29 -3.25 5.13
CA GLN A 140 -14.99 -3.56 6.55
C GLN A 140 -13.84 -4.56 6.71
N LEU A 141 -13.62 -5.41 5.70
CA LEU A 141 -12.56 -6.42 5.71
C LEU A 141 -11.21 -5.85 5.24
N GLY A 142 -11.21 -4.67 4.61
CA GLY A 142 -10.07 -4.11 3.91
C GLY A 142 -9.71 -4.86 2.62
N ALA A 143 -8.86 -4.23 1.81
CA ALA A 143 -8.47 -4.75 0.50
C ALA A 143 -7.64 -6.05 0.55
N MET A 144 -7.04 -6.36 1.71
CA MET A 144 -6.27 -7.58 1.91
C MET A 144 -7.15 -8.84 1.96
N LEU A 145 -8.43 -8.70 2.27
CA LEU A 145 -9.35 -9.83 2.50
C LEU A 145 -10.55 -9.82 1.56
N TYR A 146 -10.98 -8.66 1.07
CA TYR A 146 -12.02 -8.59 0.05
C TYR A 146 -11.56 -9.27 -1.24
N ARG A 147 -12.43 -10.09 -1.82
CA ARG A 147 -12.20 -10.80 -3.09
C ARG A 147 -13.11 -10.23 -4.17
N PRO A 148 -12.57 -9.42 -5.10
CA PRO A 148 -13.37 -8.85 -6.18
C PRO A 148 -13.95 -9.94 -7.08
N ARG A 149 -15.14 -9.67 -7.63
CA ARG A 149 -15.82 -10.61 -8.55
C ARG A 149 -15.64 -10.11 -9.99
N PRO A 150 -15.55 -11.00 -10.99
CA PRO A 150 -15.55 -10.56 -12.38
C PRO A 150 -16.75 -9.64 -12.68
N GLY A 151 -16.50 -8.48 -13.31
CA GLY A 151 -17.48 -7.43 -13.56
C GLY A 151 -17.73 -6.46 -12.39
N SER A 152 -17.03 -6.61 -11.26
CA SER A 152 -17.07 -5.63 -10.17
C SER A 152 -16.20 -4.42 -10.47
N VAL A 153 -16.40 -3.39 -9.64
CA VAL A 153 -15.56 -2.20 -9.61
C VAL A 153 -15.08 -1.93 -8.19
N ASP A 154 -13.81 -1.59 -8.08
CA ASP A 154 -13.10 -1.28 -6.85
C ASP A 154 -12.56 0.14 -6.94
N LEU A 155 -12.62 0.89 -5.84
CA LEU A 155 -12.20 2.27 -5.78
C LEU A 155 -11.44 2.58 -4.48
N TRP A 156 -10.33 3.29 -4.62
CA TRP A 156 -9.55 3.87 -3.53
C TRP A 156 -9.74 5.38 -3.49
N VAL A 157 -10.12 5.92 -2.32
CA VAL A 157 -10.32 7.36 -2.11
C VAL A 157 -9.58 7.79 -0.86
N PHE A 158 -8.86 8.90 -0.92
CA PHE A 158 -8.21 9.48 0.25
C PHE A 158 -9.15 10.43 1.00
N GLY A 159 -8.97 10.55 2.32
CA GLY A 159 -9.70 11.52 3.13
C GLY A 159 -10.32 10.94 4.40
N GLY A 160 -11.23 11.69 5.00
CA GLY A 160 -11.89 11.34 6.25
C GLY A 160 -13.07 10.39 6.04
N THR A 161 -12.91 9.13 6.46
CA THR A 161 -13.95 8.10 6.35
C THR A 161 -14.19 7.47 7.72
N ASP A 162 -15.42 7.51 8.21
CA ASP A 162 -15.75 6.88 9.48
C ASP A 162 -15.74 5.34 9.37
N ILE A 163 -15.70 4.65 10.51
CA ILE A 163 -15.60 3.18 10.55
C ILE A 163 -16.73 2.48 9.77
N GLY A 164 -17.90 3.12 9.62
CA GLY A 164 -19.02 2.58 8.87
C GLY A 164 -19.05 2.93 7.38
N GLY A 165 -18.17 3.83 6.90
CA GLY A 165 -18.27 4.38 5.54
C GLY A 165 -19.57 5.14 5.29
N THR A 166 -20.12 5.77 6.33
CA THR A 166 -21.30 6.65 6.22
C THR A 166 -20.92 8.08 5.84
N ARG A 167 -19.67 8.47 6.09
CA ARG A 167 -18.97 9.68 5.65
C ARG A 167 -17.77 9.30 4.79
N GLY A 168 -17.26 10.24 4.00
CA GLY A 168 -16.13 10.00 3.09
C GLY A 168 -16.49 9.14 1.88
N ARG A 169 -17.78 9.04 1.55
CA ARG A 169 -18.26 8.27 0.40
C ARG A 169 -17.71 8.85 -0.92
N PRO A 170 -17.43 8.00 -1.92
CA PRO A 170 -17.07 8.48 -3.24
C PRO A 170 -18.17 9.34 -3.84
N THR A 171 -17.78 10.41 -4.52
CA THR A 171 -18.69 11.31 -5.24
C THR A 171 -19.10 10.74 -6.60
N VAL A 172 -18.22 9.97 -7.24
CA VAL A 172 -18.50 9.23 -8.46
C VAL A 172 -19.36 7.99 -8.17
N THR A 173 -20.23 7.59 -9.07
CA THR A 173 -21.01 6.35 -8.95
C THR A 173 -20.23 5.14 -9.49
N PRO A 174 -20.55 3.90 -9.06
CA PRO A 174 -19.98 2.69 -9.65
C PRO A 174 -20.15 2.62 -11.17
N ASP A 175 -21.31 3.05 -11.68
CA ASP A 175 -21.62 2.99 -13.11
C ASP A 175 -20.78 3.97 -13.94
N GLN A 176 -20.38 5.13 -13.39
CA GLN A 176 -19.46 6.04 -14.08
C GLN A 176 -18.09 5.38 -14.34
N LEU A 177 -17.69 4.44 -13.48
CA LEU A 177 -16.40 3.77 -13.57
C LEU A 177 -16.47 2.43 -14.33
N ARG A 178 -17.61 1.74 -14.30
CA ARG A 178 -17.79 0.39 -14.81
C ARG A 178 -17.50 0.26 -16.32
N ALA A 179 -17.03 -0.93 -16.71
CA ALA A 179 -16.97 -1.32 -18.11
C ALA A 179 -18.34 -1.80 -18.61
N HIS A 180 -18.79 -1.30 -19.76
CA HIS A 180 -20.09 -1.65 -20.36
C HIS A 180 -19.99 -2.64 -21.52
N ASN A 181 -18.78 -3.05 -21.89
CA ASN A 181 -18.57 -3.98 -22.98
C ASN A 181 -19.11 -5.37 -22.61
N THR A 182 -19.75 -6.06 -23.56
CA THR A 182 -20.14 -7.47 -23.40
C THR A 182 -19.04 -8.43 -23.86
N GLN A 183 -18.06 -7.93 -24.63
CA GLN A 183 -16.89 -8.68 -25.09
C GLN A 183 -15.64 -7.80 -24.97
N PRO A 184 -14.45 -8.37 -24.70
CA PRO A 184 -13.22 -7.60 -24.65
C PRO A 184 -12.92 -6.96 -26.01
N ILE A 185 -12.46 -5.71 -25.99
CA ILE A 185 -12.04 -4.94 -27.18
C ILE A 185 -10.60 -4.47 -27.05
N GLY A 186 -9.91 -4.27 -28.18
CA GLY A 186 -8.61 -3.61 -28.25
C GLY A 186 -7.36 -4.49 -28.14
N ASP A 187 -7.49 -5.78 -27.80
CA ASP A 187 -6.35 -6.72 -27.73
C ASP A 187 -6.64 -8.02 -28.50
N THR A 188 -6.38 -8.01 -29.81
CA THR A 188 -6.45 -9.23 -30.63
C THR A 188 -5.36 -10.21 -30.20
N GLY A 189 -5.75 -11.41 -29.73
CA GLY A 189 -4.83 -12.52 -29.47
C GLY A 189 -4.33 -12.69 -28.03
N ARG A 190 -4.78 -11.88 -27.08
CA ARG A 190 -4.47 -12.05 -25.65
C ARG A 190 -5.69 -12.57 -24.89
N PRO A 191 -5.59 -13.63 -24.05
CA PRO A 191 -6.75 -14.20 -23.37
C PRO A 191 -7.50 -13.15 -22.53
N PRO A 192 -8.81 -13.34 -22.26
CA PRO A 192 -9.59 -12.47 -21.38
C PRO A 192 -8.89 -12.26 -20.04
N SER A 193 -9.14 -11.13 -19.37
CA SER A 193 -8.60 -10.83 -18.02
C SER A 193 -9.29 -11.67 -16.92
N THR A 194 -9.51 -12.95 -17.19
CA THR A 194 -10.07 -13.98 -16.31
C THR A 194 -8.98 -14.78 -15.60
N ASP A 195 -7.76 -14.82 -16.15
CA ASP A 195 -6.66 -15.54 -15.53
C ASP A 195 -6.00 -14.70 -14.43
N ARG A 196 -5.68 -15.35 -13.30
CA ARG A 196 -4.87 -14.77 -12.23
C ARG A 196 -3.54 -14.30 -12.83
N ALA A 197 -3.21 -13.02 -12.71
CA ALA A 197 -1.90 -12.55 -13.14
C ALA A 197 -0.79 -13.31 -12.36
N PRO A 198 0.33 -13.67 -13.00
CA PRO A 198 1.48 -14.23 -12.30
C PRO A 198 1.88 -13.34 -11.12
N ALA A 199 2.32 -13.96 -10.02
CA ALA A 199 2.83 -13.20 -8.89
C ALA A 199 3.98 -12.29 -9.36
N PRO A 200 4.02 -11.02 -8.92
CA PRO A 200 5.14 -10.14 -9.25
C PRO A 200 6.45 -10.76 -8.75
N PRO A 201 7.56 -10.64 -9.51
CA PRO A 201 8.85 -11.16 -9.06
C PRO A 201 9.31 -10.47 -7.75
N PRO A 202 10.17 -11.11 -6.95
CA PRO A 202 10.73 -10.49 -5.75
C PRO A 202 11.37 -9.14 -6.09
N GLY A 203 10.95 -8.06 -5.43
CA GLY A 203 11.45 -6.71 -5.71
C GLY A 203 10.71 -5.95 -6.82
N ALA A 204 9.70 -6.54 -7.47
CA ALA A 204 8.78 -5.81 -8.35
C ALA A 204 7.75 -5.02 -7.51
N GLY A 205 8.24 -3.95 -6.88
CA GLY A 205 7.48 -2.80 -6.40
C GLY A 205 6.14 -3.08 -5.72
N THR A 206 6.16 -3.75 -4.58
CA THR A 206 5.25 -3.46 -3.45
C THR A 206 5.78 -2.29 -2.61
N GLY A 207 6.40 -1.31 -3.27
CA GLY A 207 7.14 -0.21 -2.66
C GLY A 207 8.60 -0.55 -2.27
N PRO A 208 9.51 0.45 -2.22
CA PRO A 208 10.83 0.27 -1.61
C PRO A 208 10.68 -0.06 -0.11
N ALA A 209 11.66 -0.77 0.46
CA ALA A 209 11.81 -0.79 1.91
C ALA A 209 11.96 0.66 2.39
N PRO A 210 11.31 1.07 3.51
CA PRO A 210 11.35 2.44 3.98
C PRO A 210 12.80 2.93 4.07
N GLU A 211 13.05 4.13 3.55
CA GLU A 211 14.32 4.83 3.70
C GLU A 211 14.59 4.95 5.20
N ARG A 212 15.48 4.10 5.73
CA ARG A 212 15.91 4.24 7.12
C ARG A 212 16.70 5.53 7.20
N ARG A 213 16.13 6.56 7.82
CA ARG A 213 16.92 7.66 8.35
C ARG A 213 18.02 7.05 9.24
N PRO A 214 19.30 7.46 9.12
CA PRO A 214 20.32 7.08 10.07
C PRO A 214 19.81 7.39 11.49
N PRO A 215 20.03 6.50 12.49
CA PRO A 215 19.60 6.80 13.84
C PRO A 215 20.24 8.11 14.27
N THR A 216 19.42 9.08 14.68
CA THR A 216 19.91 10.23 15.44
C THR A 216 20.63 9.67 16.66
N PRO A 217 21.87 10.09 16.95
CA PRO A 217 22.56 9.67 18.17
C PRO A 217 21.66 9.95 19.39
N PRO A 218 21.61 9.05 20.38
CA PRO A 218 20.82 9.29 21.59
C PRO A 218 21.29 10.60 22.22
N GLU A 219 20.33 11.48 22.50
CA GLU A 219 20.56 12.66 23.34
C GLU A 219 21.13 12.18 24.69
N PRO A 220 22.23 12.79 25.19
CA PRO A 220 22.82 12.36 26.44
C PRO A 220 21.81 12.51 27.57
N ALA A 221 21.62 11.45 28.34
CA ALA A 221 20.71 11.41 29.47
C ALA A 221 21.01 12.55 30.45
N PRO A 222 19.98 13.21 31.03
CA PRO A 222 20.20 14.17 32.09
C PRO A 222 20.85 13.48 33.31
N PRO A 223 21.75 14.15 34.04
CA PRO A 223 22.48 13.53 35.14
C PRO A 223 21.52 13.06 36.24
N ALA A 224 21.77 11.84 36.72
CA ALA A 224 21.02 11.22 37.79
C ALA A 224 21.00 12.12 39.04
N ARG A 225 19.79 12.48 39.49
CA ARG A 225 19.57 13.13 40.77
C ARG A 225 19.74 12.07 41.86
N THR A 226 20.77 12.21 42.68
CA THR A 226 21.04 11.38 43.84
C THR A 226 19.93 11.58 44.87
N GLU A 227 18.97 10.65 44.94
CA GLU A 227 18.01 10.61 46.04
C GLU A 227 18.66 9.98 47.27
N HIS A 228 18.71 10.77 48.34
CA HIS A 228 19.10 10.36 49.68
C HIS A 228 18.04 9.43 50.26
N VAL A 229 18.46 8.22 50.64
CA VAL A 229 17.71 7.31 51.51
C VAL A 229 18.02 7.65 52.97
N PRO A 230 17.01 7.70 53.85
CA PRO A 230 17.20 7.23 55.21
C PRO A 230 16.40 5.95 55.44
N ALA A 231 17.10 4.95 55.96
CA ALA A 231 16.56 3.67 56.41
C ALA A 231 15.71 3.85 57.68
N SER A 232 14.66 3.03 57.85
CA SER A 232 14.40 2.31 59.11
C SER A 232 13.15 1.42 59.04
N THR A 233 13.41 0.12 59.19
CA THR A 233 12.70 -0.90 60.00
C THR A 233 11.26 -1.31 59.65
N GLU A 234 11.16 -2.54 59.12
CA GLU A 234 10.05 -3.51 59.29
C GLU A 234 9.88 -3.90 60.81
N PRO A 235 8.82 -4.63 61.27
CA PRO A 235 8.35 -5.86 60.63
C PRO A 235 6.84 -6.21 60.69
N ARG A 236 6.51 -7.17 59.82
CA ARG A 236 5.61 -8.34 60.02
C ARG A 236 4.07 -8.21 59.97
N ALA A 237 3.51 -8.94 58.99
CA ALA A 237 2.79 -10.23 59.15
C ALA A 237 1.36 -10.34 58.58
N SER A 238 1.08 -11.56 58.09
CA SER A 238 -0.21 -12.25 57.88
C SER A 238 -0.88 -12.07 56.50
N GLU A 239 -0.76 -13.04 55.58
CA GLU A 239 -1.42 -14.37 55.48
C GLU A 239 -2.94 -14.34 55.15
N THR A 240 -3.23 -14.79 53.92
CA THR A 240 -4.20 -15.86 53.55
C THR A 240 -5.72 -15.66 53.75
N ARG A 241 -6.41 -15.63 52.58
CA ARG A 241 -7.84 -15.94 52.24
C ARG A 241 -8.39 -17.17 53.04
N PRO A 242 -9.69 -17.30 53.42
CA PRO A 242 -10.82 -17.47 52.48
C PRO A 242 -12.25 -17.02 52.85
N GLU A 243 -13.07 -17.02 51.79
CA GLU A 243 -14.54 -16.92 51.69
C GLU A 243 -15.26 -18.01 52.50
N PRO A 244 -16.54 -17.82 52.89
CA PRO A 244 -17.62 -18.45 52.11
C PRO A 244 -18.97 -17.69 52.06
N ALA A 245 -19.86 -18.21 51.19
CA ALA A 245 -21.23 -17.83 50.82
C ALA A 245 -22.27 -17.83 51.97
N GLU A 246 -23.43 -17.15 51.77
CA GLU A 246 -24.78 -17.75 51.55
C GLU A 246 -25.94 -16.72 51.72
N SER A 247 -27.05 -16.93 50.99
CA SER A 247 -28.46 -16.55 51.28
C SER A 247 -29.08 -15.25 50.69
N GLY A 248 -30.05 -15.40 49.76
CA GLY A 248 -31.06 -14.38 49.36
C GLY A 248 -32.30 -14.39 50.29
N PRO A 249 -33.54 -14.05 49.87
CA PRO A 249 -34.07 -13.27 48.72
C PRO A 249 -35.05 -12.14 49.14
N ALA A 250 -35.56 -11.29 48.21
CA ALA A 250 -36.97 -10.79 48.18
C ALA A 250 -37.21 -9.67 47.14
N ARG A 251 -38.29 -9.82 46.38
CA ARG A 251 -38.98 -8.79 45.57
C ARG A 251 -40.43 -8.68 46.08
N PRO A 252 -41.04 -7.49 46.13
CA PRO A 252 -42.22 -7.20 45.27
C PRO A 252 -42.16 -5.75 44.70
N ALA A 253 -42.34 -5.50 43.40
CA ALA A 253 -43.59 -5.24 42.64
C ALA A 253 -44.13 -3.78 42.72
N PRO A 254 -44.86 -3.26 41.70
CA PRO A 254 -44.71 -1.91 41.14
C PRO A 254 -45.85 -0.93 41.47
N SER A 255 -45.72 0.35 41.06
CA SER A 255 -46.85 1.31 41.01
C SER A 255 -46.79 2.24 39.79
N ARG A 256 -47.99 2.57 39.29
CA ARG A 256 -48.35 3.12 37.98
C ARG A 256 -48.72 4.60 38.03
N SER A 257 -48.77 5.23 36.84
CA SER A 257 -49.61 6.39 36.43
C SER A 257 -49.22 7.77 36.99
N ALA A 258 -49.34 8.91 36.28
CA ALA A 258 -50.25 9.30 35.19
C ALA A 258 -49.71 10.51 34.37
N ALA A 259 -50.21 10.67 33.14
CA ALA A 259 -50.29 11.95 32.40
C ALA A 259 -51.66 12.63 32.68
N PRO A 260 -51.88 13.95 32.40
CA PRO A 260 -52.22 14.39 31.03
C PRO A 260 -51.76 15.82 30.59
N THR A 261 -51.97 16.06 29.27
CA THR A 261 -51.90 17.21 28.31
C THR A 261 -52.49 18.58 28.77
N PRO A 262 -52.42 19.75 28.03
CA PRO A 262 -52.33 19.96 26.56
C PRO A 262 -51.40 21.10 26.02
N SER A 263 -51.33 21.20 24.68
CA SER A 263 -50.63 22.16 23.80
C SER A 263 -50.94 23.66 23.99
N PRO A 264 -50.12 24.56 23.39
CA PRO A 264 -50.49 25.10 22.07
C PRO A 264 -49.34 25.22 21.04
N SER A 265 -49.70 25.24 19.74
CA SER A 265 -48.85 25.60 18.58
C SER A 265 -48.40 27.06 18.63
N PRO A 266 -47.27 27.40 17.99
CA PRO A 266 -47.35 28.11 16.70
C PRO A 266 -46.36 27.63 15.61
N SER A 267 -46.70 27.95 14.36
CA SER A 267 -46.01 27.73 13.08
C SER A 267 -44.70 28.54 12.91
N PRO A 268 -43.88 28.28 11.87
CA PRO A 268 -42.44 28.58 11.87
C PRO A 268 -42.11 29.99 11.38
N THR A 269 -40.99 30.52 11.86
CA THR A 269 -40.29 31.66 11.26
C THR A 269 -38.81 31.33 11.32
N ASP A 270 -38.18 31.30 10.15
CA ASP A 270 -36.75 31.06 9.95
C ASP A 270 -35.88 31.99 10.79
N PRO A 271 -34.72 31.49 11.24
CA PRO A 271 -33.52 32.31 11.23
C PRO A 271 -32.45 31.65 10.37
N GLU A 272 -32.10 32.34 9.28
CA GLU A 272 -30.85 32.17 8.55
C GLU A 272 -29.68 32.01 9.52
N THR A 273 -29.14 30.80 9.57
CA THR A 273 -27.78 30.53 10.03
C THR A 273 -27.00 30.20 8.76
N PRO A 274 -25.86 30.83 8.48
CA PRO A 274 -25.19 30.66 7.21
C PRO A 274 -24.73 29.21 7.10
N SER A 275 -25.39 28.44 6.23
CA SER A 275 -24.77 27.28 5.63
C SER A 275 -23.51 27.79 4.97
N GLU A 276 -22.37 27.45 5.55
CA GLU A 276 -21.11 27.45 4.84
C GLU A 276 -21.35 26.60 3.59
N VAL A 277 -21.47 27.30 2.47
CA VAL A 277 -21.73 26.74 1.16
C VAL A 277 -20.59 25.77 0.91
N ALA A 278 -20.88 24.47 1.00
CA ALA A 278 -20.05 23.45 0.39
C ALA A 278 -19.84 23.90 -1.05
N ALA A 279 -18.60 24.25 -1.37
CA ALA A 279 -18.22 24.70 -2.70
C ALA A 279 -18.78 23.71 -3.73
N PRO A 280 -19.29 24.18 -4.88
CA PRO A 280 -19.78 23.30 -5.93
C PRO A 280 -18.69 22.27 -6.22
N GLY A 281 -19.03 21.00 -6.02
CA GLY A 281 -18.11 19.88 -6.18
C GLY A 281 -17.47 19.99 -7.55
N ARG A 282 -16.13 20.01 -7.58
CA ARG A 282 -15.43 19.79 -8.82
C ARG A 282 -15.84 18.41 -9.28
N ASP A 283 -16.49 18.31 -10.45
CA ASP A 283 -16.74 17.02 -11.06
C ASP A 283 -15.40 16.29 -11.17
N THR A 284 -15.26 15.16 -10.46
CA THR A 284 -14.02 14.38 -10.49
C THR A 284 -13.82 13.88 -11.91
N GLU A 285 -12.78 14.37 -12.58
CA GLU A 285 -12.43 13.93 -13.92
C GLU A 285 -12.00 12.45 -13.89
N VAL A 286 -12.66 11.61 -14.68
CA VAL A 286 -12.32 10.19 -14.80
C VAL A 286 -11.44 9.97 -16.02
N VAL A 287 -10.25 9.39 -15.81
CA VAL A 287 -9.25 9.16 -16.86
C VAL A 287 -8.88 7.69 -16.90
N ASP A 288 -8.83 7.12 -18.11
CA ASP A 288 -8.33 5.76 -18.30
C ASP A 288 -6.80 5.75 -18.15
N ALA A 289 -6.30 4.99 -17.18
CA ALA A 289 -4.88 4.82 -16.94
C ALA A 289 -4.24 3.98 -18.06
N ALA A 290 -3.16 4.50 -18.64
CA ALA A 290 -2.35 3.80 -19.63
C ALA A 290 -1.18 3.06 -18.97
N PRO A 291 -0.64 2.01 -19.60
CA PRO A 291 0.68 1.51 -19.25
C PRO A 291 1.70 2.66 -19.32
N ALA A 292 2.37 2.95 -18.22
CA ALA A 292 3.46 3.92 -18.16
C ALA A 292 4.75 3.18 -17.78
N THR A 293 5.87 3.60 -18.37
CA THR A 293 7.19 3.11 -17.97
C THR A 293 7.35 3.31 -16.47
N ASP A 294 7.97 2.33 -15.79
CA ASP A 294 8.26 2.47 -14.37
C ASP A 294 8.96 3.81 -14.13
N ALA A 295 8.40 4.59 -13.20
CA ALA A 295 8.99 5.85 -12.79
C ALA A 295 10.43 5.60 -12.32
N PRO A 296 11.39 6.50 -12.63
CA PRO A 296 12.77 6.35 -12.19
C PRO A 296 12.79 6.11 -10.68
N HIS A 297 13.27 4.93 -10.28
CA HIS A 297 13.55 4.69 -8.87
C HIS A 297 14.76 5.54 -8.50
N ASP A 298 14.65 6.28 -7.39
CA ASP A 298 15.84 6.72 -6.68
C ASP A 298 16.52 5.44 -6.20
N SER A 299 17.39 4.90 -7.05
CA SER A 299 18.17 3.71 -6.76
C SER A 299 19.10 4.17 -5.67
N GLY A 300 18.72 3.96 -4.42
CA GLY A 300 19.52 4.30 -3.26
C GLY A 300 20.99 3.99 -3.56
N SER A 301 21.85 4.95 -3.23
CA SER A 301 23.26 5.02 -3.63
C SER A 301 23.90 3.65 -3.93
N ILE A 302 24.41 3.44 -5.15
CA ILE A 302 25.16 2.22 -5.54
C ILE A 302 26.55 2.13 -4.87
N VAL A 303 26.95 3.18 -4.13
CA VAL A 303 28.23 3.28 -3.43
C VAL A 303 28.55 2.07 -2.52
N PRO A 304 27.62 1.49 -1.74
CA PRO A 304 27.90 0.33 -0.90
C PRO A 304 28.22 -0.92 -1.74
N VAL A 305 27.55 -1.09 -2.89
CA VAL A 305 27.78 -2.22 -3.80
C VAL A 305 29.15 -2.09 -4.47
N VAL A 306 29.49 -0.88 -4.94
CA VAL A 306 30.80 -0.59 -5.55
C VAL A 306 31.92 -0.71 -4.52
N ALA A 307 31.71 -0.23 -3.30
CA ALA A 307 32.66 -0.36 -2.20
C ALA A 307 32.88 -1.83 -1.82
N GLY A 308 31.81 -2.62 -1.71
CA GLY A 308 31.88 -4.05 -1.44
C GLY A 308 32.64 -4.83 -2.52
N ALA A 309 32.33 -4.57 -3.80
CA ALA A 309 33.03 -5.20 -4.92
C ALA A 309 34.52 -4.84 -4.97
N SER A 310 34.86 -3.58 -4.69
CA SER A 310 36.24 -3.10 -4.64
C SER A 310 37.03 -3.77 -3.52
N LEU A 311 36.41 -3.93 -2.34
CA LEU A 311 37.04 -4.61 -1.20
C LEU A 311 37.33 -6.09 -1.52
N VAL A 312 36.37 -6.80 -2.12
CA VAL A 312 36.55 -8.21 -2.53
C VAL A 312 37.68 -8.34 -3.56
N ALA A 313 37.76 -7.44 -4.54
CA ALA A 313 38.82 -7.43 -5.53
C ALA A 313 40.20 -7.19 -4.91
N LEU A 314 40.31 -6.26 -3.95
CA LEU A 314 41.55 -5.97 -3.23
C LEU A 314 42.01 -7.18 -2.38
N ILE A 315 41.08 -7.81 -1.65
CA ILE A 315 41.38 -9.00 -0.84
C ILE A 315 41.81 -10.17 -1.75
N GLY A 316 41.09 -10.42 -2.85
CA GLY A 316 41.43 -11.44 -3.83
C GLY A 316 42.79 -11.18 -4.49
N GLY A 317 43.07 -9.94 -4.87
CA GLY A 317 44.34 -9.52 -5.43
C GLY A 317 45.51 -9.70 -4.47
N ALA A 318 45.33 -9.33 -3.19
CA ALA A 318 46.33 -9.51 -2.14
C ALA A 318 46.62 -10.99 -1.87
N ALA A 319 45.58 -11.83 -1.81
CA ALA A 319 45.73 -13.28 -1.64
C ALA A 319 46.51 -13.93 -2.79
N VAL A 320 46.20 -13.55 -4.04
CA VAL A 320 46.92 -14.02 -5.23
C VAL A 320 48.37 -13.54 -5.24
N HIS A 321 48.63 -12.28 -4.86
CA HIS A 321 49.99 -11.73 -4.79
C HIS A 321 50.84 -12.46 -3.73
N ALA A 322 50.27 -12.70 -2.54
CA ALA A 322 50.92 -13.44 -1.47
C ALA A 322 51.21 -14.90 -1.87
N ALA A 323 50.27 -15.56 -2.54
CA ALA A 323 50.46 -16.92 -3.05
C ALA A 323 51.56 -16.99 -4.13
N ARG A 324 51.67 -15.99 -5.00
CA ARG A 324 52.75 -15.89 -6.01
C ARG A 324 54.12 -15.66 -5.37
N ARG A 325 54.21 -14.78 -4.36
CA ARG A 325 55.46 -14.54 -3.60
C ARG A 325 55.97 -15.82 -2.94
N ARG A 326 55.08 -16.59 -2.30
CA ARG A 326 55.45 -17.85 -1.62
C ARG A 326 55.92 -18.96 -2.57
N ARG A 327 55.52 -18.91 -3.85
CA ARG A 327 55.99 -19.86 -4.88
C ARG A 327 57.31 -19.46 -5.53
N GLY A 328 57.74 -18.20 -5.40
CA GLY A 328 59.02 -17.71 -5.93
C GLY A 328 60.20 -17.81 -4.96
N THR A 329 59.95 -18.20 -3.70
CA THR A 329 60.96 -18.38 -2.65
C THR A 329 61.18 -19.86 -2.28
N ARG A 330 60.89 -20.77 -3.20
CA ARG A 330 61.22 -22.20 -3.10
C ARG A 330 62.08 -22.60 -4.28
#